data_AF-W2RH93-F1
#
_entry.id   AF-W2RH93-F1
#
_cell.length_a   1.000
_cell.length_b   1.000
_cell.length_c   1.000
_cell.angle_alpha   90.00
_cell.angle_beta   90.00
_cell.angle_gamma   90.00
#
_symmetry.space_group_name_H-M   'P 1'
#
loop_
_entity.id
_entity.type
_entity.pdbx_description
1 polymer ?
#
loop_
_entity_poly.entity_id
_entity_poly.type
_entity_poly.pdbx_seq_one_letter_code
_entity_poly.pdbx_strand_id
1 'polypeptide(L)'
;MNSNKPELVIIDDYCNDNLLQKNLFSHYFTRGRHFKLTTIFLSHSYFATDKRIRLNAEYVSILKTNSKRDLVMVVKDFNIPGVDERSIVYYYNKATERKGQMLFVDSVKGQLRYNFDRI
;
A
#
# COMPACT_ATOMS: atom_id res chain seq x y z
N MET A 1 -27.56 1.28 3.60
CA MET A 1 -26.83 2.07 4.62
C MET A 1 -26.67 3.48 4.07
N ASN A 2 -27.32 4.47 4.68
CA ASN A 2 -27.34 5.86 4.19
C ASN A 2 -26.97 6.82 5.32
N SER A 3 -25.79 6.60 5.89
CA SER A 3 -25.16 7.59 6.75
C SER A 3 -24.21 8.33 5.82
N ASN A 4 -24.44 9.62 5.56
CA ASN A 4 -23.57 10.47 4.73
C ASN A 4 -22.19 10.75 5.40
N LYS A 5 -21.81 9.89 6.35
CA LYS A 5 -20.59 9.98 7.15
C LYS A 5 -19.48 9.21 6.44
N PRO A 6 -18.22 9.66 6.58
CA PRO A 6 -17.08 8.86 6.16
C PRO A 6 -17.04 7.53 6.90
N GLU A 7 -16.70 6.46 6.18
CA GLU A 7 -16.55 5.11 6.73
C GLU A 7 -15.19 4.53 6.34
N LEU A 8 -14.63 3.70 7.23
CA LEU A 8 -13.39 2.98 7.02
C LEU A 8 -13.69 1.49 6.82
N VAL A 9 -13.26 0.96 5.68
CA VAL A 9 -13.33 -0.46 5.36
C VAL A 9 -11.96 -1.07 5.56
N ILE A 10 -11.88 -2.13 6.35
CA ILE A 10 -10.65 -2.91 6.54
C ILE A 10 -10.88 -4.30 5.97
N ILE A 11 -10.01 -4.69 5.04
CA ILE A 11 -10.02 -6.01 4.41
C ILE A 11 -8.75 -6.72 4.86
N ASP A 12 -8.91 -7.85 5.54
CA ASP A 12 -7.82 -8.62 6.14
C ASP A 12 -7.81 -10.07 5.62
N ASP A 13 -6.61 -10.62 5.41
CA ASP A 13 -6.36 -12.00 4.98
C ASP A 13 -7.02 -12.47 3.65
N TYR A 14 -7.20 -11.55 2.68
CA TYR A 14 -7.77 -11.87 1.36
C TYR A 14 -6.75 -11.90 0.20
N CYS A 15 -5.46 -11.95 0.51
CA CYS A 15 -4.39 -11.93 -0.51
C CYS A 15 -4.43 -13.06 -1.53
N ASN A 16 -4.98 -14.21 -1.14
CA ASN A 16 -5.02 -15.38 -2.01
C ASN A 16 -6.34 -15.48 -2.79
N ASP A 17 -7.33 -14.63 -2.50
CA ASP A 17 -8.61 -14.63 -3.22
C ASP A 17 -8.58 -13.65 -4.40
N ASN A 18 -8.04 -14.12 -5.52
CA ASN A 18 -7.91 -13.33 -6.74
C ASN A 18 -9.26 -12.88 -7.30
N LEU A 19 -10.33 -13.66 -7.10
CA LEU A 19 -11.65 -13.34 -7.64
C LEU A 19 -12.28 -12.20 -6.84
N LEU A 20 -12.25 -12.26 -5.50
CA LEU A 20 -12.75 -11.18 -4.66
C LEU A 20 -11.92 -9.91 -4.82
N GLN A 21 -10.59 -10.01 -4.89
CA GLN A 21 -9.74 -8.85 -5.14
C GLN A 21 -10.11 -8.13 -6.43
N LYS A 22 -10.24 -8.89 -7.53
CA LYS A 22 -10.55 -8.34 -8.85
C LYS A 22 -11.98 -7.80 -8.94
N ASN A 23 -12.96 -8.57 -8.48
CA ASN A 23 -14.37 -8.31 -8.77
C ASN A 23 -15.09 -7.52 -7.66
N LEU A 24 -14.51 -7.41 -6.47
CA LEU A 24 -15.12 -6.71 -5.34
C LEU A 24 -14.17 -5.68 -4.72
N PHE A 25 -13.00 -6.10 -4.21
CA PHE A 25 -12.13 -5.23 -3.43
C PHE A 25 -11.53 -4.08 -4.26
N SER A 26 -11.22 -4.32 -5.53
CA SER A 26 -10.75 -3.27 -6.46
C SER A 26 -11.73 -2.10 -6.62
N HIS A 27 -13.04 -2.33 -6.43
CA HIS A 27 -14.04 -1.27 -6.50
C HIS A 27 -13.96 -0.29 -5.33
N TYR A 28 -13.51 -0.74 -4.16
CA TYR A 28 -13.31 0.15 -3.01
C TYR A 28 -12.18 1.17 -3.29
N PHE A 29 -11.11 0.75 -3.96
CA PHE A 29 -9.99 1.63 -4.32
C PHE A 29 -10.30 2.56 -5.50
N THR A 30 -11.08 2.09 -6.48
CA THR A 30 -11.38 2.89 -7.68
C THR A 30 -12.58 3.83 -7.50
N ARG A 31 -13.60 3.41 -6.73
CA ARG A 31 -14.88 4.12 -6.60
C ARG A 31 -15.22 4.53 -5.16
N GLY A 32 -14.59 3.94 -4.13
CA GLY A 32 -14.96 4.13 -2.73
C GLY A 32 -14.99 5.60 -2.29
N ARG A 33 -14.06 6.42 -2.78
CA ARG A 33 -14.00 7.86 -2.52
C ARG A 33 -15.28 8.62 -2.91
N HIS A 34 -16.00 8.19 -3.94
CA HIS A 34 -17.30 8.81 -4.33
C HIS A 34 -18.41 8.52 -3.31
N PHE A 35 -18.21 7.50 -2.49
CA PHE A 35 -19.14 7.05 -1.45
C PHE A 35 -18.60 7.34 -0.04
N LYS A 36 -17.57 8.19 0.09
CA LYS A 36 -16.89 8.50 1.37
C LYS A 36 -16.33 7.28 2.09
N LEU A 37 -15.97 6.24 1.34
CA LEU A 37 -15.30 5.05 1.84
C LEU A 37 -13.79 5.22 1.69
N THR A 38 -13.08 5.12 2.81
CA THR A 38 -11.63 4.89 2.83
C THR A 38 -11.39 3.41 3.06
N THR A 39 -10.34 2.84 2.44
CA THR A 39 -10.10 1.40 2.52
C THR A 39 -8.65 1.09 2.86
N ILE A 40 -8.48 0.17 3.81
CA ILE A 40 -7.21 -0.45 4.14
C ILE A 40 -7.29 -1.91 3.71
N PHE A 41 -6.32 -2.34 2.89
CA PHE A 41 -6.18 -3.73 2.48
C PHE A 41 -4.89 -4.28 3.09
N LEU A 42 -5.02 -5.21 4.03
CA LEU A 42 -3.89 -5.84 4.69
C LEU A 42 -3.41 -7.00 3.83
N SER A 43 -2.12 -6.96 3.48
CA SER A 43 -1.56 -7.90 2.52
C SER A 43 -0.23 -8.49 2.94
N HIS A 44 -0.09 -9.80 2.72
CA HIS A 44 1.16 -10.54 2.89
C HIS A 44 2.09 -10.43 1.68
N SER A 45 1.58 -10.00 0.52
CA SER A 45 2.39 -9.80 -0.68
C SER A 45 1.83 -8.69 -1.54
N TYR A 46 2.63 -7.64 -1.73
CA TYR A 46 2.30 -6.58 -2.67
C TYR A 46 2.23 -7.14 -4.09
N PHE A 47 3.15 -8.05 -4.46
CA PHE A 47 3.12 -8.72 -5.76
C PHE A 47 1.81 -9.48 -6.04
N ALA A 48 1.27 -10.18 -5.04
CA ALA A 48 0.04 -10.97 -5.19
C ALA A 48 -1.24 -10.12 -5.20
N THR A 49 -1.19 -8.90 -4.66
CA THR A 49 -2.36 -8.02 -4.56
C THR A 49 -2.82 -7.56 -5.94
N ASP A 50 -4.12 -7.56 -6.26
CA ASP A 50 -4.60 -7.16 -7.60
C ASP A 50 -4.06 -5.80 -8.07
N LYS A 51 -3.66 -5.71 -9.34
CA LYS A 51 -3.04 -4.52 -9.93
C LYS A 51 -3.91 -3.27 -9.76
N ARG A 52 -5.23 -3.39 -9.81
CA ARG A 52 -6.14 -2.24 -9.65
C ARG A 52 -6.13 -1.74 -8.21
N ILE A 53 -5.98 -2.60 -7.21
CA ILE A 53 -5.83 -2.18 -5.81
C ILE A 53 -4.54 -1.39 -5.68
N ARG A 54 -3.42 -1.95 -6.16
CA ARG A 54 -2.08 -1.35 -6.05
C ARG A 54 -1.97 0.02 -6.70
N LEU A 55 -2.35 0.12 -7.98
CA LEU A 55 -2.21 1.36 -8.75
C LEU A 55 -3.21 2.46 -8.33
N ASN A 56 -4.24 2.13 -7.56
CA ASN A 56 -5.19 3.11 -7.02
C ASN A 56 -5.00 3.35 -5.52
N ALA A 57 -3.97 2.76 -4.89
CA ALA A 57 -3.62 3.06 -3.52
C ALA A 57 -2.84 4.39 -3.46
N GLU A 58 -3.22 5.28 -2.54
CA GLU A 58 -2.50 6.53 -2.29
C GLU A 58 -1.32 6.35 -1.33
N TYR A 59 -1.39 5.32 -0.50
CA TYR A 59 -0.42 5.04 0.55
C TYR A 59 -0.11 3.55 0.61
N VAL A 60 1.16 3.22 0.88
CA VAL A 60 1.58 1.84 1.18
C VAL A 60 2.48 1.82 2.38
N SER A 61 2.07 1.08 3.41
CA SER A 61 2.86 0.80 4.60
C SER A 61 3.56 -0.54 4.45
N ILE A 62 4.89 -0.53 4.34
CA ILE A 62 5.70 -1.74 4.20
C ILE A 62 6.35 -2.04 5.55
N LEU A 63 5.77 -3.01 6.25
CA LEU A 63 6.41 -3.62 7.42
C LEU A 63 7.50 -4.59 6.97
N LYS A 64 8.25 -5.14 7.93
CA LYS A 64 9.26 -6.15 7.66
C LYS A 64 8.64 -7.32 6.87
N THR A 65 9.07 -7.48 5.62
CA THR A 65 8.70 -8.53 4.69
C THR A 65 9.95 -9.28 4.20
N ASN A 66 9.76 -10.56 3.85
CA ASN A 66 10.81 -11.39 3.27
C ASN A 66 10.97 -11.18 1.75
N SER A 67 10.03 -10.46 1.10
CA SER A 67 9.99 -10.32 -0.36
C SER A 67 10.69 -9.03 -0.83
N LYS A 68 11.95 -9.15 -1.30
CA LYS A 68 12.61 -8.04 -2.04
C LYS A 68 11.89 -7.70 -3.35
N ARG A 69 11.18 -8.67 -3.95
CA ARG A 69 10.39 -8.49 -5.17
C ARG A 69 9.28 -7.45 -4.97
N ASP A 70 8.68 -7.43 -3.80
CA ASP A 70 7.62 -6.48 -3.47
C ASP A 70 8.14 -5.05 -3.49
N LEU A 71 9.33 -4.80 -2.92
CA LEU A 71 9.97 -3.48 -2.89
C LEU A 71 10.22 -2.94 -4.30
N VAL A 72 10.74 -3.78 -5.19
CA VAL A 72 10.99 -3.40 -6.59
C VAL A 72 9.70 -3.05 -7.31
N MET A 73 8.61 -3.80 -7.05
CA MET A 73 7.32 -3.53 -7.66
C MET A 73 6.69 -2.23 -7.14
N VAL A 74 6.82 -1.95 -5.84
CA VAL A 74 6.39 -0.68 -5.24
C VAL A 74 7.07 0.52 -5.92
N VAL A 75 8.39 0.48 -6.14
CA VAL A 75 9.10 1.58 -6.81
C VAL A 75 8.54 1.84 -8.21
N LYS A 76 8.24 0.78 -8.97
CA LYS A 76 7.70 0.88 -10.33
C LYS A 76 6.28 1.43 -10.35
N ASP A 77 5.44 1.01 -9.41
CA ASP A 77 4.04 1.42 -9.34
C ASP A 77 3.89 2.88 -8.88
N PHE A 78 4.73 3.35 -7.95
CA PHE A 78 4.62 4.69 -7.35
C PHE A 78 5.52 5.76 -7.98
N ASN A 79 6.58 5.35 -8.71
CA ASN A 79 7.50 6.24 -9.41
C ASN A 79 7.97 7.44 -8.56
N ILE A 80 8.44 7.17 -7.34
CA ILE A 80 8.86 8.21 -6.39
C ILE A 80 10.14 8.87 -6.91
N PRO A 81 10.17 10.22 -7.05
CA PRO A 81 11.35 10.92 -7.55
C PRO A 81 12.61 10.61 -6.75
N GLY A 82 13.70 10.28 -7.44
CA GLY A 82 14.99 9.99 -6.83
C GLY A 82 15.08 8.66 -6.07
N VAL A 83 14.05 7.80 -6.16
CA VAL A 83 14.05 6.46 -5.59
C VAL A 83 14.20 5.42 -6.71
N ASP A 84 15.20 4.57 -6.55
CA ASP A 84 15.49 3.42 -7.41
C ASP A 84 15.46 2.10 -6.60
N GLU A 85 15.68 0.98 -7.28
CA GLU A 85 15.68 -0.35 -6.65
C GLU A 85 16.74 -0.51 -5.55
N ARG A 86 17.85 0.24 -5.60
CA ARG A 86 18.92 0.14 -4.59
C ARG A 86 18.57 0.97 -3.35
N SER A 87 18.18 2.21 -3.55
CA SER A 87 17.81 3.16 -2.49
C SER A 87 16.56 2.72 -1.74
N ILE A 88 15.55 2.13 -2.40
CA ILE A 88 14.36 1.61 -1.70
C ILE A 88 14.74 0.49 -0.71
N VAL A 89 15.67 -0.40 -1.07
CA VAL A 89 16.11 -1.48 -0.19
C VAL A 89 16.86 -0.91 1.01
N TYR A 90 17.71 0.11 0.80
CA TYR A 90 18.37 0.82 1.88
C TYR A 90 17.37 1.47 2.84
N TYR A 91 16.43 2.27 2.31
CA TYR A 91 15.41 2.94 3.13
C TYR A 91 14.51 1.95 3.85
N TYR A 92 14.11 0.86 3.20
CA TYR A 92 13.35 -0.22 3.81
C TYR A 92 14.08 -0.84 4.99
N ASN A 93 15.36 -1.21 4.81
CA ASN A 93 16.13 -1.83 5.88
C ASN A 93 16.29 -0.90 7.09
N LYS A 94 16.54 0.38 6.84
CA LYS A 94 16.63 1.41 7.90
C LYS A 94 15.29 1.63 8.60
N ALA A 95 14.20 1.76 7.82
CA ALA A 95 12.86 1.99 8.36
C ALA A 95 12.33 0.80 9.17
N THR A 96 12.72 -0.42 8.80
CA THR A 96 12.23 -1.67 9.41
C THR A 96 13.26 -2.35 10.32
N GLU A 97 14.27 -1.61 10.77
CA GLU A 97 15.30 -2.14 11.68
C GLU A 97 14.70 -2.64 12.99
N ARG A 98 13.67 -1.94 13.49
CA ARG A 98 12.96 -2.30 14.72
C ARG A 98 11.58 -2.89 14.40
N LYS A 99 11.16 -3.88 15.18
CA LYS A 99 9.83 -4.50 15.07
C LYS A 99 8.74 -3.44 15.22
N GLY A 100 7.71 -3.52 14.38
CA GLY A 100 6.57 -2.58 14.39
C GLY A 100 6.84 -1.25 13.69
N GLN A 101 8.04 -1.04 13.14
CA GLN A 101 8.32 0.10 12.27
C GLN A 101 8.05 -0.24 10.80
N MET A 102 7.81 0.79 9.99
CA MET A 102 7.46 0.65 8.57
C MET A 102 8.18 1.67 7.69
N LEU A 103 8.46 1.25 6.46
CA LEU A 103 8.67 2.20 5.36
C LEU A 103 7.30 2.61 4.83
N PHE A 104 7.01 3.90 4.85
CA PHE A 104 5.73 4.43 4.39
C PHE A 104 5.90 5.17 3.07
N VAL A 105 5.17 4.72 2.05
CA VAL A 105 5.11 5.33 0.73
C VAL A 105 3.94 6.30 0.69
N ASP A 106 4.25 7.57 0.44
CA ASP A 106 3.29 8.67 0.33
C ASP A 106 3.26 9.14 -1.12
N SER A 107 2.36 8.56 -1.92
CA SER A 107 2.29 8.86 -3.35
C SER A 107 1.70 10.24 -3.64
N VAL A 108 0.83 10.71 -2.75
CA VAL A 108 0.21 12.04 -2.80
C VAL A 108 1.27 13.13 -2.77
N LYS A 109 2.34 12.94 -1.97
CA LYS A 109 3.47 13.88 -1.88
C LYS A 109 4.71 13.42 -2.64
N GLY A 110 4.69 12.24 -3.26
CA GLY A 110 5.85 11.68 -3.96
C GLY A 110 7.07 11.50 -3.06
N GLN A 111 6.90 10.96 -1.85
CA GLN A 111 7.97 10.82 -0.87
C GLN A 111 7.94 9.49 -0.12
N LEU A 112 9.09 9.13 0.47
CA LEU A 112 9.21 8.03 1.43
C LEU A 112 9.30 8.59 2.86
N ARG A 113 8.75 7.85 3.82
CA ARG A 113 8.68 8.21 5.24
C ARG A 113 9.14 7.05 6.12
N TYR A 114 9.79 7.35 7.23
CA TYR A 114 10.05 6.40 8.31
C TYR A 114 8.88 6.45 9.28
N ASN A 115 8.00 5.46 9.22
CA ASN A 115 6.67 5.52 9.83
C ASN A 115 5.89 6.76 9.35
N PHE A 116 5.61 7.68 10.27
CA PHE A 116 4.97 8.95 9.99
C PHE A 116 5.97 10.12 9.98
N ASP A 117 7.25 9.88 10.21
CA ASP A 117 8.28 10.90 10.11
C ASP A 117 8.86 10.94 8.69
N ARG A 118 9.31 12.11 8.23
CA ARG A 118 9.95 12.23 6.91
C ARG A 118 11.37 11.65 6.95
N ILE A 119 11.79 11.04 5.85
CA ILE A 119 13.18 10.62 5.62
C ILE A 119 14.04 11.84 5.33
#